data_AF-A0A9W9D272-F1
#
_entry.id   AF-A0A9W9D272-F1
#
_cell.length_a   1.000
_cell.length_b   1.000
_cell.length_c   1.000
_cell.angle_alpha   90.00
_cell.angle_beta   90.00
_cell.angle_gamma   90.00
#
_symmetry.space_group_name_H-M   'P 1'
#
loop_
_entity.id
_entity.type
_entity.pdbx_description
1 polymer ?
#
loop_
_entity_poly.entity_id
_entity_poly.type
_entity_poly.pdbx_seq_one_letter_code
_entity_poly.pdbx_strand_id
1 'polypeptide(L)'
;MSIPAILSAAGVSGQKTISSPTGLPLHDHTVQCVLTRARKFMGTTMSNDRDDIGPPQLVRYTAGQQSDEQYGMDDELQGADDSRGTFEPSASLVVTLQDNCTGGETYFPYIGPKAPENSPGNVQDVSRRHWTDLDPTFRPHQDGGLAFRPLQGNALFLVNLHPNGSKDERLMHVSLPVGQGVKIDMSIWLGRFHQQK
;
A
#
# COMPACT_ATOMS: atom_id res chain seq x y z
N MET A 1 10.04 -1.29 -51.18
CA MET A 1 10.89 -1.72 -50.05
C MET A 1 9.98 -1.90 -48.85
N SER A 2 9.57 -3.14 -48.58
CA SER A 2 8.73 -3.49 -47.42
C SER A 2 9.63 -3.87 -46.25
N ILE A 3 9.40 -3.23 -45.11
CA ILE A 3 10.04 -3.54 -43.83
C ILE A 3 9.24 -4.70 -43.21
N PRO A 4 9.88 -5.78 -42.72
CA PRO A 4 9.16 -6.94 -42.20
C PRO A 4 8.57 -6.64 -40.81
N ALA A 5 7.38 -7.20 -40.57
CA ALA A 5 6.73 -7.23 -39.27
C ALA A 5 7.55 -8.11 -38.30
N ILE A 6 7.86 -7.58 -37.12
CA ILE A 6 8.39 -8.36 -36.01
C ILE A 6 7.22 -9.08 -35.35
N LEU A 7 7.30 -10.40 -35.35
CA LEU A 7 6.41 -11.34 -34.70
C LEU A 7 6.41 -11.06 -33.18
N SER A 8 5.33 -10.51 -32.64
CA SER A 8 5.13 -10.44 -31.20
C SER A 8 4.87 -11.85 -30.68
N ALA A 9 5.82 -12.39 -29.93
CA ALA A 9 5.65 -13.64 -29.22
C ALA A 9 4.49 -13.47 -28.22
N ALA A 10 3.50 -14.36 -28.33
CA ALA A 10 2.39 -14.45 -27.39
C ALA A 10 2.92 -14.79 -25.98
N GLY A 11 3.16 -13.77 -25.17
CA GLY A 11 3.27 -13.91 -23.72
C GLY A 11 1.87 -14.14 -23.15
N VAL A 12 1.72 -15.20 -22.36
CA VAL A 12 0.49 -15.51 -21.63
C VAL A 12 0.08 -14.29 -20.81
N SER A 13 -0.98 -13.60 -21.24
CA SER A 13 -1.62 -12.54 -20.47
C SER A 13 -2.34 -13.18 -19.29
N GLY A 14 -1.62 -13.33 -18.17
CA GLY A 14 -2.23 -13.65 -16.89
C GLY A 14 -3.11 -12.48 -16.48
N GLN A 15 -4.41 -12.69 -16.42
CA GLN A 15 -5.38 -11.68 -16.03
C GLN A 15 -5.07 -11.20 -14.60
N LYS A 16 -4.68 -9.92 -14.43
CA LYS A 16 -4.43 -9.29 -13.13
C LYS A 16 -5.70 -9.44 -12.28
N THR A 17 -5.62 -10.19 -11.18
CA THR A 17 -6.72 -10.30 -10.23
C THR A 17 -6.50 -9.27 -9.11
N ILE A 18 -7.40 -8.31 -8.99
CA ILE A 18 -7.34 -7.25 -7.97
C ILE A 18 -8.25 -7.65 -6.80
N SER A 19 -7.74 -7.54 -5.58
CA SER A 19 -8.55 -7.69 -4.37
C SER A 19 -9.20 -6.37 -3.98
N SER A 20 -10.45 -6.41 -3.53
CA SER A 20 -11.20 -5.23 -3.06
C SER A 20 -11.07 -5.05 -1.54
N PRO A 21 -11.02 -3.79 -1.05
CA PRO A 21 -11.02 -3.50 0.37
C PRO A 21 -12.39 -3.73 1.02
N THR A 22 -12.38 -3.90 2.34
CA THR A 22 -13.58 -3.90 3.19
C THR A 22 -13.35 -3.06 4.44
N GLY A 23 -14.30 -2.20 4.79
CA GLY A 23 -14.22 -1.37 5.99
C GLY A 23 -14.44 -2.17 7.27
N LEU A 24 -13.68 -1.85 8.32
CA LEU A 24 -13.87 -2.43 9.65
C LEU A 24 -14.90 -1.64 10.47
N PRO A 25 -15.67 -2.30 11.35
CA PRO A 25 -16.67 -1.63 12.19
C PRO A 25 -16.01 -0.72 13.23
N LEU A 26 -16.28 0.59 13.14
CA LEU A 26 -15.70 1.62 14.00
C LEU A 26 -16.04 1.49 15.50
N HIS A 27 -17.11 0.76 15.84
CA HIS A 27 -17.55 0.54 17.22
C HIS A 27 -17.05 -0.77 17.83
N ASP A 28 -16.31 -1.58 17.07
CA ASP A 28 -15.68 -2.77 17.63
C ASP A 28 -14.53 -2.38 18.57
N HIS A 29 -14.47 -3.02 19.75
CA HIS A 29 -13.50 -2.67 20.79
C HIS A 29 -12.05 -2.90 20.35
N THR A 30 -11.79 -3.93 19.53
CA THR A 30 -10.45 -4.22 19.00
C THR A 30 -10.05 -3.16 17.98
N VAL A 31 -10.97 -2.78 17.08
CA VAL A 31 -10.75 -1.70 16.11
C VAL A 31 -10.43 -0.40 16.84
N GLN A 32 -11.24 -0.02 17.85
CA GLN A 32 -10.98 1.18 18.66
C GLN A 32 -9.64 1.15 19.38
N CYS A 33 -9.22 -0.01 19.91
CA CYS A 33 -7.90 -0.17 20.52
C CYS A 33 -6.76 0.10 19.53
N VAL A 34 -6.88 -0.42 18.30
CA VAL A 34 -5.88 -0.18 17.23
C VAL A 34 -5.88 1.29 16.80
N LEU A 35 -7.05 1.88 16.59
CA LEU A 35 -7.18 3.30 16.23
C LEU A 35 -6.61 4.22 17.32
N THR A 36 -6.83 3.88 18.59
CA THR A 36 -6.25 4.61 19.72
C THR A 36 -4.73 4.52 19.72
N ARG A 37 -4.16 3.35 19.36
CA ARG A 37 -2.70 3.17 19.24
C ARG A 37 -2.14 4.00 18.07
N ALA A 38 -2.82 4.00 16.92
CA ALA A 38 -2.44 4.82 15.77
C ALA A 38 -2.46 6.33 16.12
N ARG A 39 -3.51 6.80 16.82
CA ARG A 39 -3.55 8.19 17.32
C ARG A 39 -2.39 8.50 18.27
N LYS A 40 -2.11 7.61 19.23
CA LYS A 40 -0.98 7.79 20.16
C LYS A 40 0.36 7.83 19.44
N PHE A 41 0.53 7.03 18.39
CA PHE A 41 1.75 7.03 17.56
C PHE A 41 1.98 8.39 16.90
N MET A 42 0.92 9.05 16.42
CA MET A 42 1.03 10.40 15.84
C MET A 42 1.40 11.50 16.85
N GLY A 43 1.22 11.24 18.14
CA GLY A 43 1.55 12.18 19.21
C GLY A 43 0.87 13.54 19.01
N THR A 44 1.66 14.61 19.07
CA THR A 44 1.18 16.00 18.93
C THR A 44 0.91 16.43 17.49
N THR A 45 1.17 15.56 16.51
CA THR A 45 0.93 15.86 15.09
C THR A 45 -0.57 15.87 14.76
N MET A 46 -1.39 15.22 15.59
CA MET A 46 -2.85 15.24 15.48
C MET A 46 -3.48 16.25 16.44
N SER A 47 -4.27 17.17 15.90
CA SER A 47 -5.15 18.06 16.64
C SER A 47 -6.46 17.35 16.98
N ASN A 48 -6.83 17.26 18.26
CA ASN A 48 -8.06 16.59 18.68
C ASN A 48 -9.34 17.21 18.08
N ASP A 49 -9.30 18.50 17.75
CA ASP A 49 -10.48 19.25 17.30
C ASP A 49 -10.59 19.34 15.76
N ARG A 50 -9.54 18.93 15.04
CA ARG A 50 -9.46 19.10 13.57
C ARG A 50 -9.09 17.82 12.84
N ASP A 51 -8.43 16.89 13.51
CA ASP A 51 -7.89 15.68 12.90
C ASP A 51 -8.61 14.44 13.43
N ASP A 52 -8.89 13.51 12.53
CA ASP A 52 -9.60 12.28 12.79
C ASP A 52 -8.91 11.10 12.08
N ILE A 53 -9.39 9.90 12.36
CA ILE A 53 -8.92 8.67 11.72
C ILE A 53 -10.08 8.08 10.92
N GLY A 54 -9.85 7.91 9.61
CA GLY A 54 -10.82 7.26 8.73
C GLY A 54 -11.07 5.80 9.11
N PRO A 55 -12.20 5.20 8.67
CA PRO A 55 -12.45 3.79 8.91
C PRO A 55 -11.33 2.94 8.31
N PRO A 56 -10.67 2.07 9.12
CA PRO A 56 -9.66 1.18 8.60
C PRO A 56 -10.24 0.28 7.51
N GLN A 57 -9.50 0.12 6.42
CA GLN A 57 -9.85 -0.79 5.35
C GLN A 57 -8.92 -1.98 5.34
N LEU A 58 -9.48 -3.17 5.22
CA LEU A 58 -8.75 -4.44 5.19
C LEU A 58 -8.81 -5.01 3.78
N VAL A 59 -7.68 -5.52 3.29
CA VAL A 59 -7.60 -6.23 2.00
C VAL A 59 -6.97 -7.59 2.23
N ARG A 60 -7.58 -8.62 1.64
CA ARG A 60 -7.06 -10.00 1.65
C ARG A 60 -6.61 -10.38 0.25
N TYR A 61 -5.38 -10.85 0.15
CA TYR A 61 -4.78 -11.34 -1.09
C TYR A 61 -4.47 -12.83 -0.98
N THR A 62 -4.90 -13.60 -1.96
CA THR A 62 -4.50 -15.01 -2.18
C THR A 62 -3.60 -15.12 -3.40
N ALA A 63 -3.11 -16.32 -3.68
CA ALA A 63 -2.30 -16.63 -4.86
C ALA A 63 -2.81 -15.93 -6.14
N GLY A 64 -1.90 -15.21 -6.81
CA GLY A 64 -2.13 -14.43 -8.02
C GLY A 64 -2.77 -13.05 -7.81
N GLN A 65 -3.31 -12.76 -6.63
CA GLN A 65 -3.94 -11.47 -6.36
C GLN A 65 -2.90 -10.40 -6.00
N GLN A 66 -3.19 -9.18 -6.43
CA GLN A 66 -2.42 -7.97 -6.15
C GLN A 66 -3.38 -6.80 -5.92
N SER A 67 -2.86 -5.59 -5.63
CA SER A 67 -3.68 -4.38 -5.59
C SER A 67 -3.60 -3.57 -6.89
N ASP A 68 -4.51 -2.62 -7.02
CA ASP A 68 -4.28 -1.46 -7.87
C ASP A 68 -3.33 -0.46 -7.21
N GLU A 69 -2.94 0.55 -7.98
CA GLU A 69 -2.14 1.66 -7.48
C GLU A 69 -2.90 2.36 -6.36
N GLN A 70 -2.30 2.34 -5.18
CA GLN A 70 -2.77 3.06 -4.01
C GLN A 70 -1.91 4.31 -3.88
N TYR A 71 -2.59 5.44 -3.74
CA TYR A 71 -1.94 6.67 -3.33
C TYR A 71 -2.15 6.76 -1.81
N GLY A 72 -1.18 7.32 -1.07
CA GLY A 72 -1.35 7.54 0.38
C GLY A 72 -2.64 8.32 0.73
N MET A 73 -3.24 8.95 -0.26
CA MET A 73 -4.57 9.53 -0.31
C MET A 73 -5.50 8.60 -1.11
N ASP A 74 -6.22 7.68 -0.48
CA ASP A 74 -7.25 6.96 -1.23
C ASP A 74 -8.43 7.92 -1.48
N ASP A 75 -8.61 8.30 -2.74
CA ASP A 75 -9.77 9.09 -3.21
C ASP A 75 -11.11 8.37 -2.88
N GLU A 76 -11.08 7.09 -2.50
CA GLU A 76 -12.24 6.31 -2.09
C GLU A 76 -12.82 6.72 -0.71
N LEU A 77 -12.08 7.49 0.10
CA LEU A 77 -12.63 8.12 1.31
C LEU A 77 -13.50 9.36 1.00
N GLN A 78 -13.59 9.79 -0.26
CA GLN A 78 -14.39 10.95 -0.68
C GLN A 78 -15.91 10.68 -0.74
N GLY A 79 -16.40 9.49 -0.35
CA GLY A 79 -17.79 9.09 -0.62
C GLY A 79 -18.67 8.69 0.57
N ALA A 80 -18.23 8.82 1.83
CA ALA A 80 -18.97 8.19 2.94
C ALA A 80 -20.14 9.02 3.50
N ASP A 81 -20.14 10.34 3.37
CA ASP A 81 -21.22 11.21 3.85
C ASP A 81 -20.96 12.65 3.38
N ASP A 82 -21.74 13.18 2.43
CA ASP A 82 -21.64 14.58 1.95
C ASP A 82 -21.75 15.60 3.10
N SER A 83 -22.26 15.20 4.27
CA SER A 83 -22.35 16.06 5.45
C SER A 83 -21.02 16.24 6.22
N ARG A 84 -20.00 15.41 5.97
CA ARG A 84 -18.70 15.47 6.70
C ARG A 84 -17.61 16.23 5.96
N GLY A 85 -17.83 16.54 4.68
CA GLY A 85 -16.86 17.24 3.84
C GLY A 85 -15.69 16.35 3.37
N THR A 86 -14.67 16.96 2.76
CA THR A 86 -13.56 16.23 2.12
C THR A 86 -12.52 15.81 3.16
N PHE A 87 -12.14 14.54 3.18
CA PHE A 87 -11.06 14.03 4.04
C PHE A 87 -9.70 14.15 3.35
N GLU A 88 -8.76 14.82 3.99
CA GLU A 88 -7.38 14.98 3.52
C GLU A 88 -6.40 14.30 4.51
N PRO A 89 -5.97 13.06 4.22
CA PRO A 89 -5.07 12.34 5.11
C PRO A 89 -3.64 12.86 5.03
N SER A 90 -3.15 13.46 6.11
CA SER A 90 -1.77 13.93 6.21
C SER A 90 -0.77 12.78 6.41
N ALA A 91 -1.23 11.63 6.91
CA ALA A 91 -0.43 10.43 7.05
C ALA A 91 -1.28 9.16 6.91
N SER A 92 -0.60 8.05 6.60
CA SER A 92 -1.21 6.73 6.47
C SER A 92 -0.35 5.66 7.14
N LEU A 93 -1.00 4.60 7.63
CA LEU A 93 -0.37 3.38 8.09
C LEU A 93 -0.84 2.22 7.20
N VAL A 94 0.10 1.51 6.59
CA VAL A 94 -0.17 0.24 5.90
C VAL A 94 0.32 -0.88 6.80
N VAL A 95 -0.61 -1.57 7.46
CA VAL A 95 -0.36 -2.58 8.49
C VAL A 95 -0.46 -3.97 7.88
N THR A 96 0.54 -4.82 8.05
CA THR A 96 0.43 -6.23 7.67
C THR A 96 -0.10 -7.06 8.83
N LEU A 97 -1.29 -7.62 8.66
CA LEU A 97 -1.98 -8.45 9.65
C LEU A 97 -1.67 -9.94 9.50
N GLN A 98 -1.32 -10.38 8.30
CA GLN A 98 -0.92 -11.75 8.00
C GLN A 98 0.07 -11.77 6.84
N ASP A 99 1.14 -12.54 7.00
CA ASP A 99 2.28 -12.61 6.07
C ASP A 99 2.65 -14.05 5.65
N ASN A 100 1.82 -15.04 5.97
CA ASN A 100 2.04 -16.44 5.59
C ASN A 100 1.84 -16.65 4.08
N CYS A 101 2.75 -16.08 3.30
CA CYS A 101 2.71 -15.99 1.87
C CYS A 101 4.12 -15.91 1.26
N THR A 102 4.20 -16.19 -0.03
CA THR A 102 5.39 -15.90 -0.85
C THR A 102 5.13 -14.68 -1.74
N GLY A 103 6.17 -13.90 -2.01
CA GLY A 103 6.03 -12.60 -2.67
C GLY A 103 5.21 -11.62 -1.82
N GLY A 104 4.24 -10.94 -2.43
CA GLY A 104 3.29 -10.08 -1.74
C GLY A 104 3.85 -8.75 -1.23
N GLU A 105 5.06 -8.34 -1.63
CA GLU A 105 5.67 -7.11 -1.11
C GLU A 105 4.81 -5.85 -1.36
N THR A 106 4.91 -4.88 -0.45
CA THR A 106 4.42 -3.53 -0.71
C THR A 106 5.49 -2.75 -1.46
N TYR A 107 5.22 -2.40 -2.70
CA TYR A 107 6.17 -1.85 -3.67
C TYR A 107 5.92 -0.36 -3.92
N PHE A 108 6.95 0.46 -3.74
CA PHE A 108 7.00 1.89 -3.99
C PHE A 108 7.92 2.18 -5.18
N PRO A 109 7.39 2.36 -6.41
CA PRO A 109 8.21 2.56 -7.61
C PRO A 109 9.04 3.85 -7.59
N TYR A 110 8.61 4.86 -6.83
CA TYR A 110 9.22 6.18 -6.84
C TYR A 110 10.05 6.50 -5.58
N ILE A 111 10.22 5.55 -4.68
CA ILE A 111 11.04 5.68 -3.46
C ILE A 111 12.31 4.85 -3.61
N GLY A 112 13.47 5.47 -3.35
CA GLY A 112 14.77 4.81 -3.42
C GLY A 112 15.54 5.08 -4.72
N PRO A 113 16.75 4.53 -4.87
CA PRO A 113 17.52 4.70 -6.09
C PRO A 113 16.76 4.08 -7.27
N LYS A 114 16.73 4.78 -8.42
CA LYS A 114 16.32 4.15 -9.67
C LYS A 114 17.24 2.96 -9.92
N ALA A 115 16.68 1.80 -10.25
CA ALA A 115 17.50 0.65 -10.61
C ALA A 115 18.43 1.06 -11.77
N PRO A 116 19.74 0.74 -11.71
CA PRO A 116 20.61 0.92 -12.87
C PRO A 116 19.98 0.24 -14.10
N GLU A 117 20.00 0.91 -15.27
CA GLU A 117 19.38 0.44 -16.53
C GLU A 117 19.82 -0.98 -16.95
N ASN A 118 20.92 -1.49 -16.40
CA ASN A 118 21.49 -2.81 -16.68
C ASN A 118 21.61 -3.68 -15.43
N SER A 119 20.76 -3.48 -14.42
CA SER A 119 20.72 -4.39 -13.28
C SER A 119 20.38 -5.79 -13.79
N PRO A 120 21.23 -6.80 -13.59
CA PRO A 120 20.92 -8.16 -14.00
C PRO A 120 19.75 -8.62 -13.14
N GLY A 121 18.54 -8.42 -13.65
CA GLY A 121 17.32 -8.97 -13.13
C GLY A 121 17.42 -10.47 -13.28
N ASN A 122 18.04 -11.13 -12.31
CA ASN A 122 17.66 -12.49 -11.99
C ASN A 122 16.21 -12.40 -11.48
N VAL A 123 15.28 -12.33 -12.44
CA VAL A 123 13.85 -12.48 -12.24
C VAL A 123 13.63 -13.95 -11.90
N GLN A 124 14.13 -14.37 -10.75
CA GLN A 124 13.48 -15.47 -10.05
C GLN A 124 12.11 -14.93 -9.72
N ASP A 125 11.09 -15.62 -10.22
CA ASP A 125 9.68 -15.40 -9.94
C ASP A 125 9.51 -14.95 -8.48
N VAL A 126 9.39 -13.64 -8.27
CA VAL A 126 9.42 -13.02 -6.93
C VAL A 126 8.24 -13.53 -6.12
N SER A 127 7.16 -13.88 -6.81
CA SER A 127 5.98 -14.52 -6.22
C SER A 127 6.33 -15.84 -5.52
N ARG A 128 7.44 -16.52 -5.87
CA ARG A 128 7.89 -17.79 -5.24
C ARG A 128 8.91 -17.60 -4.12
N ARG A 129 9.30 -16.36 -3.81
CA ARG A 129 10.26 -16.12 -2.72
C ARG A 129 9.61 -16.41 -1.38
N HIS A 130 10.19 -17.34 -0.63
CA HIS A 130 9.89 -17.53 0.79
C HIS A 130 10.72 -16.56 1.62
N TRP A 131 10.04 -15.84 2.51
CA TRP A 131 10.67 -14.94 3.47
C TRP A 131 11.13 -15.69 4.71
N THR A 132 12.29 -15.28 5.24
CA THR A 132 12.89 -15.79 6.48
C THR A 132 13.27 -14.63 7.39
N ASP A 133 13.51 -14.88 8.67
CA ASP A 133 13.89 -13.81 9.62
C ASP A 133 15.23 -13.14 9.28
N LEU A 134 16.07 -13.82 8.49
CA LEU A 134 17.37 -13.30 8.06
C LEU A 134 17.26 -12.36 6.84
N ASP A 135 16.12 -12.35 6.16
CA ASP A 135 15.94 -11.48 5.00
C ASP A 135 15.80 -10.00 5.40
N PRO A 136 16.31 -9.07 4.59
CA PRO A 136 16.10 -7.65 4.85
C PRO A 136 14.60 -7.31 4.78
N THR A 137 14.18 -6.30 5.54
CA THR A 137 12.79 -5.80 5.53
C THR A 137 12.38 -5.26 4.16
N PHE A 138 13.34 -4.75 3.38
CA PHE A 138 13.09 -4.25 2.03
C PHE A 138 14.25 -4.57 1.08
N ARG A 139 13.96 -4.46 -0.21
CA ARG A 139 14.94 -4.63 -1.28
C ARG A 139 14.67 -3.64 -2.42
N PRO A 140 15.68 -3.30 -3.24
CA PRO A 140 15.44 -2.69 -4.54
C PRO A 140 14.55 -3.60 -5.39
N HIS A 141 13.58 -3.00 -6.09
CA HIS A 141 12.81 -3.71 -7.10
C HIS A 141 13.54 -3.67 -8.45
N GLN A 142 13.36 -4.71 -9.27
CA GLN A 142 14.04 -4.83 -10.56
C GLN A 142 13.64 -3.71 -11.53
N ASP A 143 12.42 -3.19 -11.39
CA ASP A 143 11.88 -2.08 -12.17
C ASP A 143 12.18 -0.70 -11.54
N GLY A 144 13.08 -0.64 -10.55
CA GLY A 144 13.38 0.56 -9.77
C GLY A 144 12.52 0.70 -8.53
N GLY A 145 12.91 1.57 -7.59
CA GLY A 145 12.16 1.76 -6.35
C GLY A 145 12.43 0.70 -5.27
N LEU A 146 11.59 0.64 -4.24
CA LEU A 146 11.75 -0.25 -3.09
C LEU A 146 10.53 -1.15 -2.87
N ALA A 147 10.77 -2.43 -2.61
CA ALA A 147 9.76 -3.40 -2.22
C ALA A 147 9.99 -3.85 -0.77
N PHE A 148 8.97 -3.68 0.07
CA PHE A 148 8.96 -4.05 1.48
C PHE A 148 8.26 -5.39 1.65
N ARG A 149 8.93 -6.37 2.25
CA ARG A 149 8.32 -7.69 2.45
C ARG A 149 7.17 -7.62 3.47
N PRO A 150 6.11 -8.43 3.32
CA PRO A 150 5.08 -8.54 4.35
C PRO A 150 5.71 -9.04 5.65
N LEU A 151 5.39 -8.37 6.76
CA LEU A 151 5.83 -8.77 8.10
C LEU A 151 4.66 -8.59 9.06
N GLN A 152 4.12 -9.70 9.55
CA GLN A 152 2.96 -9.67 10.45
C GLN A 152 3.23 -8.80 11.69
N GLY A 153 2.30 -7.90 11.98
CA GLY A 153 2.36 -6.98 13.12
C GLY A 153 3.12 -5.67 12.84
N ASN A 154 3.83 -5.57 11.71
CA ASN A 154 4.51 -4.34 11.32
C ASN A 154 3.57 -3.39 10.55
N ALA A 155 3.97 -2.12 10.51
CA ALA A 155 3.29 -1.09 9.73
C ALA A 155 4.31 -0.22 8.99
N LEU A 156 4.00 0.11 7.73
CA LEU A 156 4.67 1.19 7.00
C LEU A 156 3.95 2.49 7.34
N PHE A 157 4.68 3.46 7.88
CA PHE A 157 4.17 4.79 8.17
C PHE A 157 4.55 5.75 7.05
N LEU A 158 3.55 6.36 6.43
CA LEU A 158 3.67 7.23 5.27
C LEU A 158 3.22 8.64 5.65
N VAL A 159 4.07 9.64 5.38
CA VAL A 159 3.72 11.06 5.53
C VAL A 159 3.29 11.57 4.16
N ASN A 160 1.98 11.70 3.94
CA ASN A 160 1.42 11.88 2.60
C ASN A 160 1.61 13.29 2.03
N LEU A 161 2.09 14.23 2.85
CA LEU A 161 2.24 15.64 2.49
C LEU A 161 3.70 16.07 2.60
N HIS A 162 4.14 16.85 1.62
CA HIS A 162 5.34 17.65 1.71
C HIS A 162 5.19 18.79 2.74
N PRO A 163 6.29 19.41 3.21
CA PRO A 163 6.22 20.53 4.16
C PRO A 163 5.43 21.75 3.66
N ASN A 164 5.29 21.91 2.35
CA ASN A 164 4.48 22.95 1.71
C ASN A 164 2.98 22.59 1.62
N GLY A 165 2.57 21.41 2.11
CA GLY A 165 1.20 20.91 2.08
C GLY A 165 0.79 20.24 0.77
N SER A 166 1.66 20.11 -0.23
CA SER A 166 1.31 19.36 -1.45
C SER A 166 1.45 17.85 -1.23
N LYS A 167 0.63 17.06 -1.95
CA LYS A 167 0.69 15.59 -1.92
C LYS A 167 2.10 15.09 -2.31
N ASP A 168 2.61 14.09 -1.61
CA ASP A 168 3.86 13.40 -1.95
C ASP A 168 3.54 12.19 -2.85
N GLU A 169 3.52 12.43 -4.16
CA GLU A 169 3.19 11.43 -5.18
C GLU A 169 4.18 10.24 -5.22
N ARG A 170 5.36 10.39 -4.60
CA ARG A 170 6.34 9.30 -4.54
C ARG A 170 5.84 8.13 -3.70
N LEU A 171 4.86 8.37 -2.84
CA LEU A 171 4.25 7.36 -1.96
C LEU A 171 3.18 6.51 -2.66
N MET A 172 2.99 6.67 -3.98
CA MET A 172 2.26 5.67 -4.76
C MET A 172 2.88 4.29 -4.50
N HIS A 173 2.02 3.32 -4.23
CA HIS A 173 2.44 1.96 -3.98
C HIS A 173 1.41 0.94 -4.44
N VAL A 174 1.88 -0.30 -4.58
CA VAL A 174 1.05 -1.48 -4.89
C VAL A 174 1.45 -2.64 -3.98
N SER A 175 0.50 -3.49 -3.63
CA SER A 175 0.83 -4.85 -3.18
C SER A 175 1.14 -5.70 -4.40
N LEU A 176 2.37 -6.20 -4.50
CA LEU A 176 2.79 -7.14 -5.53
C LEU A 176 2.02 -8.46 -5.43
N PRO A 177 1.99 -9.29 -6.50
CA PRO A 177 1.29 -10.56 -6.48
C PRO A 177 1.75 -11.48 -5.35
N VAL A 178 0.79 -12.04 -4.63
CA VAL A 178 1.03 -13.18 -3.74
C VAL A 178 1.25 -14.42 -4.60
N GLY A 179 2.30 -15.20 -4.37
CA GLY A 179 2.48 -16.49 -5.08
C GLY A 179 1.71 -17.62 -4.41
N GLN A 180 2.00 -17.91 -3.16
CA GLN A 180 1.33 -18.93 -2.34
C GLN A 180 0.88 -18.32 -1.01
N GLY A 181 -0.10 -18.96 -0.36
CA GLY A 181 -0.57 -18.54 0.95
C GLY A 181 -1.53 -17.35 0.92
N VAL A 182 -1.51 -16.57 2.01
CA VAL A 182 -2.44 -15.45 2.22
C VAL A 182 -1.70 -14.27 2.85
N LYS A 183 -1.88 -13.10 2.24
CA LYS A 183 -1.50 -11.79 2.81
C LYS A 183 -2.77 -11.05 3.23
N ILE A 184 -2.76 -10.45 4.41
CA ILE A 184 -3.82 -9.52 4.84
C ILE A 184 -3.15 -8.22 5.24
N ASP A 185 -3.53 -7.14 4.58
CA ASP A 185 -3.12 -5.79 4.95
C ASP A 185 -4.32 -4.97 5.42
N MET A 186 -4.02 -3.93 6.20
CA MET A 186 -4.99 -2.94 6.64
C MET A 186 -4.42 -1.53 6.49
N SER A 187 -5.15 -0.67 5.80
CA SER A 187 -4.84 0.75 5.65
C SER A 187 -5.60 1.57 6.69
N ILE A 188 -4.89 2.46 7.37
CA ILE A 188 -5.45 3.46 8.30
C ILE A 188 -4.99 4.84 7.84
N TRP A 189 -5.93 5.75 7.64
CA TRP A 189 -5.65 7.12 7.21
C TRP A 189 -5.91 8.11 8.34
N LEU A 190 -4.95 9.00 8.57
CA LEU A 190 -4.97 9.98 9.64
C LEU A 190 -4.88 11.38 9.03
N GLY A 191 -5.84 12.25 9.34
CA GLY A 191 -5.84 13.59 8.78
C GLY A 191 -7.10 14.37 9.07
N ARG A 192 -7.44 15.31 8.18
CA ARG A 192 -8.44 16.36 8.45
C ARG A 192 -9.69 16.17 7.64
N PHE A 193 -10.83 16.46 8.25
CA PHE A 193 -12.06 16.74 7.50
C PHE A 193 -12.14 18.25 7.21
N HIS A 194 -12.31 18.58 5.93
CA HIS A 194 -12.61 19.93 5.47
C HIS A 194 -14.10 20.05 5.25
N GLN A 195 -14.80 20.79 6.12
CA GLN A 195 -16.21 21.11 5.89
C GLN A 195 -16.36 21.95 4.62
N GLN A 196 -17.29 21.56 3.74
CA GLN A 196 -17.72 22.43 2.65
C GLN A 196 -18.43 23.64 3.27
N LYS A 197 -18.00 24.84 2.89
CA LYS A 197 -18.65 26.11 3.26
C LYS A 197 -19.87 26.37 2.40
#